data_AF-A0A9Q0DKJ0-F1
#
_entry.id   AF-A0A9Q0DKJ0-F1
#
_cell.length_a   1.000
_cell.length_b   1.000
_cell.length_c   1.000
_cell.angle_alpha   90.00
_cell.angle_beta   90.00
_cell.angle_gamma   90.00
#
_symmetry.space_group_name_H-M   'P 1'
#
loop_
_entity.id
_entity.type
_entity.pdbx_description
1 polymer ?
#
loop_
_entity_poly.entity_id
_entity_poly.type
_entity_poly.pdbx_seq_one_letter_code
_entity_poly.pdbx_strand_id
1 'polypeptide(L)'
;MWGLRKSEFGSLMMWWEVGKAQIRVFCQQYTSHSTSKLKAAVEDLETSIRDLELGLQRDSIPSAGQLLQKKRLELSSFLQERVKGALVRCRFLEIKEMDAPTPFFFNLERSVVQRKQMSCLKLLGGRVTSSPGEMRNHAMDFYTDLFGGEQCSIEGREEILEGLPQLSPEEKAAQDLELTLEELTGAVNQMASGRAPGIDGLSGEFLKHSSTHIFGADLHGVFSECFRTRSLPASCRRAVLSLLPKKEDLALLKNWRPVALLTVDYKVLSRALSNRLKGILEMVIQQDQTYCIPDRTIMDNIFFMRDVMDVFRVHGVNVGVVSLDQEIAFDRVYHLYLFSALRAYGIGEGFLAWVGLLYNCAQCLVKMGAGLSMPILAIEPLLCRLRSKLSGLALPASCGLERPSTLSAYADDVSIFVSSQRDIQCLQDTLSLYERASSARVNWALEGAGGS
;
A
#
# COMPACT_ATOMS: atom_id res chain seq x y z
N MET A 1 -23.76 15.71 -20.93
CA MET A 1 -24.68 16.62 -20.19
C MET A 1 -24.21 16.90 -18.77
N TRP A 2 -24.20 15.91 -17.86
CA TRP A 2 -23.98 16.14 -16.41
C TRP A 2 -22.74 17.01 -16.06
N GLY A 3 -21.58 16.80 -16.71
CA GLY A 3 -20.33 17.50 -16.37
C GLY A 3 -20.33 19.01 -16.59
N LEU A 4 -21.24 19.54 -17.42
CA LEU A 4 -21.41 20.98 -17.66
C LEU A 4 -22.28 21.67 -16.58
N ARG A 5 -22.93 20.90 -15.70
CA ARG A 5 -23.96 21.36 -14.78
C ARG A 5 -23.45 21.54 -13.34
N LYS A 6 -22.21 21.99 -13.17
CA LYS A 6 -21.57 22.14 -11.84
C LYS A 6 -22.37 23.05 -10.89
N SER A 7 -23.02 24.08 -11.42
CA SER A 7 -23.88 25.01 -10.69
C SER A 7 -25.22 24.42 -10.22
N GLU A 8 -25.61 23.22 -10.66
CA GLU A 8 -26.81 22.51 -10.16
C GLU A 8 -26.55 21.77 -8.84
N PHE A 9 -25.31 21.80 -8.31
CA PHE A 9 -24.89 21.08 -7.10
C PHE A 9 -24.43 22.04 -6.01
N GLY A 10 -24.67 21.68 -4.75
CA GLY A 10 -24.25 22.49 -3.59
C GLY A 10 -22.74 22.50 -3.30
N SER A 11 -21.95 21.68 -3.99
CA SER A 11 -20.48 21.65 -3.91
C SER A 11 -19.88 20.89 -5.09
N LEU A 12 -18.62 21.16 -5.43
CA LEU A 12 -17.86 20.39 -6.42
C LEU A 12 -17.62 18.95 -5.93
N MET A 13 -17.47 18.74 -4.62
CA MET A 13 -17.45 17.41 -4.02
C MET A 13 -18.75 16.61 -4.28
N MET A 14 -19.92 17.23 -4.10
CA MET A 14 -21.21 16.57 -4.32
C MET A 14 -21.44 16.27 -5.81
N TRP A 15 -21.05 17.21 -6.68
CA TRP A 15 -20.98 17.00 -8.13
C TRP A 15 -20.10 15.76 -8.41
N TRP A 16 -18.83 15.76 -8.00
CA TRP A 16 -17.87 14.68 -8.28
C TRP A 16 -18.32 13.28 -7.87
N GLU A 17 -18.93 13.12 -6.69
CA GLU A 17 -19.50 11.84 -6.24
C GLU A 17 -20.60 11.32 -7.18
N VAL A 18 -21.52 12.20 -7.61
CA VAL A 18 -22.58 11.86 -8.58
C VAL A 18 -21.99 11.54 -9.96
N GLY A 19 -20.93 12.26 -10.35
CA GLY A 19 -20.17 11.98 -11.57
C GLY A 19 -19.57 10.59 -11.61
N LYS A 20 -18.83 10.23 -10.56
CA LYS A 20 -18.24 8.89 -10.42
C LYS A 20 -19.32 7.80 -10.43
N ALA A 21 -20.47 8.04 -9.81
CA ALA A 21 -21.62 7.12 -9.85
C ALA A 21 -22.20 6.96 -11.27
N GLN A 22 -22.39 8.05 -12.02
CA GLN A 22 -22.88 7.98 -13.41
C GLN A 22 -21.89 7.27 -14.34
N ILE A 23 -20.60 7.60 -14.24
CA ILE A 23 -19.52 6.95 -15.01
C ILE A 23 -19.51 5.45 -14.72
N ARG A 24 -19.57 5.05 -13.44
CA ARG A 24 -19.65 3.64 -13.03
C ARG A 24 -20.84 2.93 -13.68
N VAL A 25 -22.04 3.50 -13.60
CA VAL A 25 -23.26 2.87 -14.17
C VAL A 25 -23.13 2.72 -15.69
N PHE A 26 -22.64 3.75 -16.39
CA PHE A 26 -22.35 3.69 -17.82
C PHE A 26 -21.34 2.59 -18.17
N CYS A 27 -20.22 2.51 -17.45
CA CYS A 27 -19.22 1.46 -17.64
C CYS A 27 -19.80 0.06 -17.36
N GLN A 28 -20.60 -0.11 -16.30
CA GLN A 28 -21.26 -1.38 -15.99
C GLN A 28 -22.23 -1.82 -17.10
N GLN A 29 -23.05 -0.90 -17.62
CA GLN A 29 -23.96 -1.14 -18.73
C GLN A 29 -23.19 -1.51 -20.02
N TYR A 30 -22.16 -0.74 -20.37
CA TYR A 30 -21.31 -0.98 -21.52
C TYR A 30 -20.59 -2.33 -21.44
N THR A 31 -19.92 -2.63 -20.32
CA THR A 31 -19.24 -3.91 -20.11
C THR A 31 -20.23 -5.08 -20.14
N SER A 32 -21.41 -4.95 -19.55
CA SER A 32 -22.45 -6.00 -19.61
C SER A 32 -22.93 -6.26 -21.04
N HIS A 33 -23.22 -5.21 -21.81
CA HIS A 33 -23.65 -5.31 -23.20
C HIS A 33 -22.56 -5.90 -24.10
N SER A 34 -21.32 -5.41 -24.00
CA SER A 34 -20.17 -5.91 -24.77
C SER A 34 -19.81 -7.35 -24.39
N THR A 35 -19.90 -7.73 -23.11
CA THR A 35 -19.70 -9.13 -22.67
C THR A 35 -20.79 -10.05 -23.23
N SER A 36 -22.05 -9.61 -23.26
CA SER A 36 -23.16 -10.40 -23.80
C SER A 36 -23.03 -10.58 -25.32
N LYS A 37 -22.65 -9.52 -26.05
CA LYS A 37 -22.32 -9.59 -27.48
C LYS A 37 -21.15 -10.55 -27.76
N LEU A 38 -20.08 -10.47 -26.95
CA LEU A 38 -18.92 -11.35 -27.08
C LEU A 38 -19.26 -12.83 -26.83
N LYS A 39 -20.13 -13.13 -25.85
CA LYS A 39 -20.64 -14.49 -25.63
C LYS A 39 -21.42 -15.01 -26.84
N ALA A 40 -22.41 -14.25 -27.31
CA ALA A 40 -23.21 -14.63 -28.46
C ALA A 40 -22.35 -14.84 -29.72
N ALA A 41 -21.32 -14.01 -29.94
CA ALA A 41 -20.38 -14.19 -31.04
C ALA A 41 -19.52 -15.46 -30.89
N VAL A 42 -19.08 -15.80 -29.68
CA VAL A 42 -18.35 -17.07 -29.42
C VAL A 42 -19.27 -18.28 -29.61
N GLU A 43 -20.52 -18.21 -29.15
CA GLU A 43 -21.52 -19.28 -29.29
C GLU A 43 -21.90 -19.51 -30.77
N ASP A 44 -22.04 -18.44 -31.56
CA ASP A 44 -22.22 -18.49 -33.03
C ASP A 44 -21.00 -19.11 -33.72
N LEU A 45 -19.78 -18.67 -33.37
CA LEU A 45 -18.54 -19.24 -33.91
C LEU A 45 -18.40 -20.74 -33.60
N GLU A 46 -18.64 -21.15 -32.36
CA GLU A 46 -18.58 -22.56 -31.97
C GLU A 46 -19.64 -23.42 -32.67
N THR A 47 -20.81 -22.86 -32.98
CA THR A 47 -21.88 -23.56 -33.70
C THR A 47 -21.56 -23.66 -35.18
N SER A 48 -21.17 -22.55 -35.82
CA SER A 48 -20.71 -22.51 -37.21
C SER A 48 -19.51 -23.44 -37.48
N ILE A 49 -18.57 -23.56 -36.53
CA ILE A 49 -17.46 -24.50 -36.60
C ILE A 49 -17.97 -25.96 -36.58
N ARG A 50 -18.88 -26.31 -35.68
CA ARG A 50 -19.49 -27.66 -35.60
C ARG A 50 -20.25 -28.01 -36.88
N ASP A 51 -21.03 -27.09 -37.42
CA ASP A 51 -21.81 -27.31 -38.65
C ASP A 51 -20.89 -27.48 -39.88
N LEU A 52 -19.82 -26.69 -39.98
CA LEU A 52 -18.81 -26.85 -41.03
C LEU A 52 -18.04 -28.17 -40.91
N GLU A 53 -17.75 -28.63 -39.70
CA GLU A 53 -17.09 -29.92 -39.45
C GLU A 53 -18.00 -31.11 -39.82
N LEU A 54 -19.29 -31.04 -39.47
CA LEU A 54 -20.30 -32.03 -39.89
C LEU A 54 -20.57 -32.00 -41.41
N GLY A 55 -20.47 -30.83 -42.04
CA GLY A 55 -20.54 -30.67 -43.50
C GLY A 55 -19.34 -31.29 -44.22
N LEU A 56 -18.12 -31.02 -43.75
CA LEU A 56 -16.89 -31.56 -44.33
C LEU A 56 -16.75 -33.10 -44.18
N GLN A 57 -17.42 -33.69 -43.19
CA GLN A 57 -17.55 -35.16 -43.06
C GLN A 57 -18.49 -35.79 -44.10
N ARG A 58 -19.30 -34.98 -44.80
CA ARG A 58 -20.24 -35.43 -45.85
C ARG A 58 -19.74 -35.08 -47.25
N ASP A 59 -19.32 -33.83 -47.45
CA ASP A 59 -18.87 -33.30 -48.74
C ASP A 59 -17.50 -32.59 -48.60
N SER A 60 -16.47 -33.13 -49.25
CA SER A 60 -15.11 -32.56 -49.23
C SER A 60 -14.95 -31.37 -50.17
N ILE A 61 -15.53 -30.22 -49.79
CA ILE A 61 -15.43 -28.95 -50.54
C ILE A 61 -14.24 -28.11 -50.05
N PRO A 62 -13.21 -27.82 -50.88
CA PRO A 62 -12.00 -27.12 -50.43
C PRO A 62 -12.22 -25.73 -49.81
N SER A 63 -13.23 -24.99 -50.26
CA SER A 63 -13.56 -23.65 -49.72
C SER A 63 -14.13 -23.71 -48.29
N ALA A 64 -14.84 -24.79 -47.93
CA ALA A 64 -15.34 -24.99 -46.57
C ALA A 64 -14.19 -25.22 -45.57
N GLY A 65 -13.11 -25.90 -46.00
CA GLY A 65 -11.89 -26.08 -45.19
C GLY A 65 -11.19 -24.76 -44.88
N GLN A 66 -11.06 -23.86 -45.86
CA GLN A 66 -10.50 -22.52 -45.65
C GLN A 66 -11.36 -21.66 -44.72
N LEU A 67 -12.69 -21.73 -44.86
CA LEU A 67 -13.63 -21.02 -43.99
C LEU A 67 -13.56 -21.53 -42.55
N LEU A 68 -13.50 -22.85 -42.35
CA LEU A 68 -13.32 -23.48 -41.05
C LEU A 68 -12.01 -23.05 -40.38
N GLN A 69 -10.89 -23.01 -41.13
CA GLN A 69 -9.61 -22.55 -40.60
C GLN A 69 -9.67 -21.07 -40.16
N LYS A 70 -10.31 -20.20 -40.95
CA LYS A 70 -10.54 -18.79 -40.59
C LYS A 70 -11.38 -18.67 -39.32
N LYS A 71 -12.48 -19.42 -39.21
CA LYS A 71 -13.37 -19.42 -38.04
C LYS A 71 -12.70 -19.94 -36.77
N ARG A 72 -11.90 -21.00 -36.87
CA ARG A 72 -11.07 -21.51 -35.76
C ARG A 72 -10.01 -20.48 -35.29
N LEU A 73 -9.40 -19.72 -36.21
CA LEU A 73 -8.46 -18.64 -35.86
C LEU A 73 -9.16 -17.47 -35.15
N GLU A 74 -10.34 -17.09 -35.62
CA GLU A 74 -11.21 -16.07 -35.02
C GLU A 74 -11.59 -16.45 -33.57
N LEU A 75 -12.06 -17.68 -33.35
CA LEU A 75 -12.35 -18.21 -32.01
C LEU A 75 -11.10 -18.28 -31.11
N SER A 76 -9.96 -18.70 -31.65
CA SER A 76 -8.69 -18.75 -30.91
C SER A 76 -8.26 -17.38 -30.37
N SER A 77 -8.44 -16.32 -31.16
CA SER A 77 -8.17 -14.94 -30.73
C SER A 77 -9.03 -14.53 -29.53
N PHE A 78 -10.34 -14.80 -29.56
CA PHE A 78 -11.23 -14.53 -28.42
C PHE A 78 -10.90 -15.36 -27.17
N LEU A 79 -10.43 -16.60 -27.33
CA LEU A 79 -9.96 -17.44 -26.22
C LEU A 79 -8.65 -16.92 -25.61
N GLN A 80 -7.72 -16.39 -26.41
CA GLN A 80 -6.48 -15.78 -25.90
C GLN A 80 -6.77 -14.54 -25.02
N GLU A 81 -7.69 -13.65 -25.41
CA GLU A 81 -8.11 -12.52 -24.56
C GLU A 81 -8.76 -12.98 -23.24
N ARG A 82 -9.59 -14.02 -23.29
CA ARG A 82 -10.16 -14.63 -22.08
C ARG A 82 -9.07 -15.21 -21.16
N VAL A 83 -8.01 -15.78 -21.74
CA VAL A 83 -6.85 -16.30 -20.98
C VAL A 83 -6.07 -15.18 -20.32
N LYS A 84 -5.73 -14.09 -21.05
CA LYS A 84 -5.07 -12.90 -20.46
C LYS A 84 -5.81 -12.40 -19.22
N GLY A 85 -7.13 -12.26 -19.31
CA GLY A 85 -7.97 -11.83 -18.19
C GLY A 85 -7.93 -12.76 -16.97
N ALA A 86 -7.79 -14.07 -17.17
CA ALA A 86 -7.68 -15.05 -16.09
C ALA A 86 -6.24 -15.16 -15.54
N LEU A 87 -5.19 -15.00 -16.36
CA LEU A 87 -3.80 -14.95 -15.90
C LEU A 87 -3.61 -13.82 -14.87
N VAL A 88 -4.17 -12.64 -15.15
CA VAL A 88 -4.19 -11.49 -14.23
C VAL A 88 -4.88 -11.83 -12.90
N ARG A 89 -5.99 -12.60 -12.90
CA ARG A 89 -6.72 -12.99 -11.67
C ARG A 89 -6.01 -14.09 -10.89
N CYS A 90 -5.27 -14.96 -11.57
CA CYS A 90 -4.39 -15.96 -10.97
C CYS A 90 -3.09 -15.36 -10.41
N ARG A 91 -2.56 -14.30 -11.05
CA ARG A 91 -1.19 -13.75 -10.94
C ARG A 91 -0.09 -14.62 -11.56
N PHE A 92 -0.37 -15.26 -12.70
CA PHE A 92 0.69 -15.82 -13.57
C PHE A 92 1.23 -14.71 -14.48
N LEU A 93 2.54 -14.74 -14.78
CA LEU A 93 3.25 -13.63 -15.43
C LEU A 93 3.30 -13.72 -16.96
N GLU A 94 3.43 -14.91 -17.54
CA GLU A 94 3.47 -15.10 -18.99
C GLU A 94 2.52 -16.21 -19.49
N ILE A 95 2.18 -16.15 -20.79
CA ILE A 95 1.47 -17.22 -21.51
C ILE A 95 2.44 -18.36 -21.90
N LYS A 96 3.75 -18.08 -22.04
CA LYS A 96 4.73 -19.00 -22.63
C LYS A 96 4.99 -20.28 -21.82
N GLU A 97 4.59 -20.31 -20.55
CA GLU A 97 4.75 -21.48 -19.66
C GLU A 97 3.66 -22.55 -19.86
N MET A 98 2.68 -22.35 -20.75
CA MET A 98 1.45 -23.17 -20.79
C MET A 98 0.91 -23.51 -22.18
N ASP A 99 0.57 -24.80 -22.37
CA ASP A 99 -0.16 -25.30 -23.53
C ASP A 99 -1.66 -24.92 -23.52
N ALA A 100 -1.98 -23.90 -24.32
CA ALA A 100 -3.31 -23.55 -24.84
C ALA A 100 -4.44 -23.14 -23.83
N PRO A 101 -5.52 -22.48 -24.32
CA PRO A 101 -6.71 -22.09 -23.52
C PRO A 101 -7.60 -23.25 -23.00
N THR A 102 -7.02 -24.21 -22.26
CA THR A 102 -7.72 -25.45 -21.85
C THR A 102 -8.72 -25.24 -20.68
N PRO A 103 -9.75 -26.11 -20.53
CA PRO A 103 -10.64 -26.09 -19.37
C PRO A 103 -9.93 -26.27 -18.02
N PHE A 104 -8.77 -26.94 -18.02
CA PHE A 104 -7.88 -27.07 -16.86
C PHE A 104 -7.50 -25.70 -16.28
N PHE A 105 -7.18 -24.72 -17.14
CA PHE A 105 -6.80 -23.38 -16.71
C PHE A 105 -7.95 -22.62 -16.01
N PHE A 106 -9.18 -22.70 -16.54
CA PHE A 106 -10.36 -22.13 -15.87
C PHE A 106 -10.80 -22.92 -14.61
N ASN A 107 -10.27 -24.13 -14.40
CA ASN A 107 -10.41 -24.88 -13.15
C ASN A 107 -9.32 -24.50 -12.14
N LEU A 108 -8.08 -24.27 -12.59
CA LEU A 108 -6.99 -23.73 -11.79
C LEU A 108 -7.35 -22.35 -11.23
N GLU A 109 -7.92 -21.47 -12.08
CA GLU A 109 -8.48 -20.18 -11.66
C GLU A 109 -9.52 -20.34 -10.54
N ARG A 110 -10.50 -21.24 -10.71
CA ARG A 110 -11.53 -21.51 -9.69
C ARG A 110 -10.93 -22.04 -8.37
N SER A 111 -9.95 -22.94 -8.44
CA SER A 111 -9.20 -23.43 -7.28
C SER A 111 -8.43 -22.30 -6.58
N VAL A 112 -7.77 -21.41 -7.34
CA VAL A 112 -7.03 -20.26 -6.80
C VAL A 112 -7.98 -19.24 -6.15
N VAL A 113 -9.20 -19.06 -6.68
CA VAL A 113 -10.24 -18.24 -6.05
C VAL A 113 -10.76 -18.88 -4.76
N GLN A 114 -11.04 -20.19 -4.76
CA GLN A 114 -11.51 -20.92 -3.58
C GLN A 114 -10.49 -20.87 -2.43
N ARG A 115 -9.19 -21.09 -2.69
CA ARG A 115 -8.12 -20.98 -1.68
C ARG A 115 -7.94 -19.57 -1.10
N LYS A 116 -8.50 -18.54 -1.75
CA LYS A 116 -8.49 -17.14 -1.29
C LYS A 116 -9.78 -16.76 -0.54
N GLN A 117 -10.76 -17.65 -0.41
CA GLN A 117 -11.98 -17.41 0.36
C GLN A 117 -11.83 -17.87 1.81
N MET A 118 -12.20 -17.00 2.73
CA MET A 118 -12.36 -17.32 4.14
C MET A 118 -13.63 -18.16 4.32
N SER A 119 -13.49 -19.45 4.60
CA SER A 119 -14.59 -20.43 4.73
C SER A 119 -15.04 -20.66 6.18
N CYS A 120 -14.17 -20.38 7.14
CA CYS A 120 -14.44 -20.46 8.57
C CYS A 120 -13.51 -19.50 9.35
N LEU A 121 -13.85 -19.23 10.61
CA LEU A 121 -13.01 -18.57 11.59
C LEU A 121 -13.13 -19.24 12.96
N LYS A 122 -12.05 -19.21 13.74
CA LYS A 122 -11.99 -19.64 15.13
C LYS A 122 -12.20 -18.42 16.04
N LEU A 123 -13.35 -18.39 16.71
CA LEU A 123 -13.77 -17.36 17.65
C LEU A 123 -12.98 -17.43 18.97
N LEU A 124 -13.13 -16.40 19.79
CA LEU A 124 -12.75 -16.41 21.21
C LEU A 124 -13.35 -17.65 21.91
N GLY A 125 -12.60 -18.26 22.83
CA GLY A 125 -12.95 -19.55 23.43
C GLY A 125 -12.73 -20.78 22.52
N GLY A 126 -12.29 -20.59 21.27
CA GLY A 126 -11.84 -21.66 20.38
C GLY A 126 -12.93 -22.33 19.53
N ARG A 127 -14.20 -21.92 19.66
CA ARG A 127 -15.31 -22.34 18.78
C ARG A 127 -15.02 -21.93 17.33
N VAL A 128 -15.13 -22.86 16.39
CA VAL A 128 -15.07 -22.54 14.95
C VAL A 128 -16.48 -22.22 14.43
N THR A 129 -16.59 -21.23 13.53
CA THR A 129 -17.82 -20.89 12.81
C THR A 129 -17.57 -20.73 11.31
N SER A 130 -18.59 -21.07 10.52
CA SER A 130 -18.70 -20.78 9.08
C SER A 130 -19.91 -19.86 8.77
N SER A 131 -20.50 -19.22 9.78
CA SER A 131 -21.62 -18.29 9.60
C SER A 131 -21.11 -16.93 9.08
N PRO A 132 -21.52 -16.46 7.88
CA PRO A 132 -21.03 -15.19 7.33
C PRO A 132 -21.42 -13.94 8.15
N GLY A 133 -22.36 -14.08 9.10
CA GLY A 133 -22.69 -13.05 10.10
C GLY A 133 -21.67 -13.05 11.24
N GLU A 134 -21.52 -14.17 11.95
CA GLU A 134 -20.57 -14.29 13.07
C GLU A 134 -19.13 -14.00 12.62
N MET A 135 -18.72 -14.49 11.46
CA MET A 135 -17.40 -14.23 10.88
C MET A 135 -17.16 -12.74 10.58
N ARG A 136 -18.20 -12.02 10.15
CA ARG A 136 -18.08 -10.57 9.89
C ARG A 136 -17.98 -9.78 11.18
N ASN A 137 -18.80 -10.10 12.17
CA ASN A 137 -18.76 -9.42 13.46
C ASN A 137 -17.40 -9.63 14.12
N HIS A 138 -16.94 -10.89 14.23
CA HIS A 138 -15.62 -11.19 14.80
C HIS A 138 -14.47 -10.50 14.06
N ALA A 139 -14.54 -10.39 12.72
CA ALA A 139 -13.55 -9.63 11.95
C ALA A 139 -13.65 -8.11 12.20
N MET A 140 -14.85 -7.56 12.37
CA MET A 140 -15.05 -6.15 12.73
C MET A 140 -14.49 -5.87 14.13
N ASP A 141 -14.87 -6.67 15.14
CA ASP A 141 -14.39 -6.55 16.52
C ASP A 141 -12.85 -6.62 16.56
N PHE A 142 -12.26 -7.66 15.96
CA PHE A 142 -10.80 -7.87 15.92
C PHE A 142 -10.05 -6.70 15.28
N TYR A 143 -10.53 -6.13 14.17
CA TYR A 143 -9.86 -4.99 13.53
C TYR A 143 -10.20 -3.64 14.18
N THR A 144 -11.34 -3.51 14.87
CA THR A 144 -11.64 -2.35 15.72
C THR A 144 -10.73 -2.31 16.94
N ASP A 145 -10.45 -3.46 17.57
CA ASP A 145 -9.48 -3.57 18.65
C ASP A 145 -8.04 -3.35 18.14
N LEU A 146 -7.66 -3.98 17.01
CA LEU A 146 -6.30 -3.89 16.45
C LEU A 146 -5.90 -2.47 16.01
N PHE A 147 -6.85 -1.70 15.45
CA PHE A 147 -6.65 -0.30 15.07
C PHE A 147 -7.13 0.68 16.17
N GLY A 148 -7.46 0.18 17.36
CA GLY A 148 -7.87 0.97 18.52
C GLY A 148 -6.66 1.57 19.23
N GLY A 149 -6.41 2.86 19.02
CA GLY A 149 -5.25 3.55 19.60
C GLY A 149 -5.29 3.65 21.14
N GLU A 150 -4.21 3.21 21.80
CA GLU A 150 -3.98 3.41 23.23
C GLU A 150 -3.57 4.88 23.51
N GLN A 151 -3.83 5.39 24.72
CA GLN A 151 -3.52 6.79 25.05
C GLN A 151 -2.03 7.00 25.40
N CYS A 152 -1.31 7.76 24.56
CA CYS A 152 0.09 8.14 24.82
C CYS A 152 0.24 9.23 25.90
N SER A 153 1.33 9.17 26.68
CA SER A 153 1.76 10.24 27.59
C SER A 153 1.99 11.56 26.83
N ILE A 154 1.78 12.70 27.50
CA ILE A 154 2.13 14.02 26.94
C ILE A 154 3.63 14.26 27.12
N GLU A 155 4.15 14.08 28.33
CA GLU A 155 5.55 14.34 28.68
C GLU A 155 6.50 13.50 27.84
N GLY A 156 6.20 12.21 27.66
CA GLY A 156 7.03 11.30 26.85
C GLY A 156 7.07 11.65 25.36
N ARG A 157 6.04 12.34 24.84
CA ARG A 157 6.04 12.87 23.46
C ARG A 157 6.87 14.13 23.33
N GLU A 158 6.86 15.00 24.34
CA GLU A 158 7.70 16.19 24.35
C GLU A 158 9.18 15.80 24.53
N GLU A 159 9.48 14.86 25.44
CA GLU A 159 10.84 14.31 25.62
C GLU A 159 11.37 13.64 24.33
N ILE A 160 10.60 12.79 23.65
CA ILE A 160 11.16 12.07 22.48
C ILE A 160 11.32 12.94 21.22
N LEU A 161 10.61 14.08 21.13
CA LEU A 161 10.63 14.97 19.96
C LEU A 161 11.57 16.18 20.10
N GLU A 162 12.11 16.43 21.30
CA GLU A 162 13.14 17.45 21.51
C GLU A 162 14.45 17.10 20.75
N GLY A 163 15.04 18.09 20.08
CA GLY A 163 16.34 17.98 19.43
C GLY A 163 16.34 17.40 18.02
N LEU A 164 15.17 17.22 17.40
CA LEU A 164 15.05 16.76 16.01
C LEU A 164 15.54 17.81 14.99
N PRO A 165 16.05 17.38 13.82
CA PRO A 165 16.39 18.30 12.72
C PRO A 165 15.14 19.02 12.20
N GLN A 166 15.29 20.29 11.80
CA GLN A 166 14.18 21.11 11.30
C GLN A 166 14.47 21.62 9.90
N LEU A 167 13.43 21.66 9.06
CA LEU A 167 13.46 22.28 7.74
C LEU A 167 13.79 23.77 7.82
N SER A 168 14.43 24.29 6.77
CA SER A 168 14.62 25.74 6.60
C SER A 168 13.28 26.47 6.46
N PRO A 169 13.21 27.78 6.78
CA PRO A 169 12.01 28.60 6.52
C PRO A 169 11.55 28.53 5.06
N GLU A 170 12.50 28.44 4.12
CA GLU A 170 12.30 28.33 2.69
C GLU A 170 11.68 26.98 2.29
N GLU A 171 12.24 25.86 2.76
CA GLU A 171 11.67 24.51 2.56
C GLU A 171 10.25 24.41 3.13
N LYS A 172 10.05 24.95 4.33
CA LYS A 172 8.75 24.99 5.00
C LYS A 172 7.72 25.78 4.18
N ALA A 173 8.08 26.95 3.69
CA ALA A 173 7.22 27.77 2.85
C ALA A 173 6.88 27.07 1.52
N ALA A 174 7.83 26.34 0.91
CA ALA A 174 7.60 25.59 -0.31
C ALA A 174 6.63 24.40 -0.13
N GLN A 175 6.67 23.70 1.02
CA GLN A 175 5.74 22.61 1.34
C GLN A 175 4.29 23.09 1.53
N ASP A 176 4.10 24.29 2.10
CA ASP A 176 2.80 24.87 2.44
C ASP A 176 2.08 25.57 1.27
N LEU A 177 2.68 25.63 0.07
CA LEU A 177 2.03 26.12 -1.16
C LEU A 177 0.76 25.32 -1.49
N GLU A 178 -0.17 25.89 -2.26
CA GLU A 178 -1.33 25.12 -2.76
C GLU A 178 -0.91 23.98 -3.68
N LEU A 179 -1.68 22.88 -3.72
CA LEU A 179 -1.44 21.77 -4.67
C LEU A 179 -1.73 22.24 -6.10
N THR A 180 -0.78 22.02 -7.00
CA THR A 180 -0.90 22.42 -8.42
C THR A 180 -1.55 21.33 -9.27
N LEU A 181 -2.12 21.73 -10.42
CA LEU A 181 -2.61 20.78 -11.43
C LEU A 181 -1.50 19.89 -12.01
N GLU A 182 -0.27 20.40 -12.07
CA GLU A 182 0.90 19.68 -12.58
C GLU A 182 1.31 18.54 -11.64
N GLU A 183 1.37 18.78 -10.33
CA GLU A 183 1.63 17.74 -9.32
C GLU A 183 0.57 16.64 -9.33
N LEU A 184 -0.70 17.01 -9.45
CA LEU A 184 -1.81 16.05 -9.55
C LEU A 184 -1.71 15.23 -10.84
N THR A 185 -1.35 15.85 -11.96
CA THR A 185 -1.16 15.18 -13.25
C THR A 185 0.03 14.22 -13.20
N GLY A 186 1.15 14.63 -12.58
CA GLY A 186 2.29 13.77 -12.29
C GLY A 186 1.92 12.58 -11.39
N ALA A 187 1.14 12.82 -10.33
CA ALA A 187 0.65 11.78 -9.43
C ALA A 187 -0.27 10.76 -10.13
N VAL A 188 -1.16 11.20 -11.03
CA VAL A 188 -1.96 10.29 -11.88
C VAL A 188 -1.05 9.46 -12.79
N ASN A 189 -0.11 10.09 -13.50
CA ASN A 189 0.79 9.40 -14.42
C ASN A 189 1.67 8.35 -13.72
N GLN A 190 2.03 8.57 -12.46
CA GLN A 190 2.78 7.63 -11.63
C GLN A 190 1.95 6.47 -11.04
N MET A 191 0.62 6.45 -11.19
CA MET A 191 -0.21 5.32 -10.71
C MET A 191 0.15 4.00 -11.41
N ALA A 192 0.21 2.90 -10.65
CA ALA A 192 0.42 1.58 -11.23
C ALA A 192 -0.86 1.06 -11.90
N SER A 193 -0.74 0.54 -13.12
CA SER A 193 -1.79 -0.23 -13.81
C SER A 193 -1.95 -1.62 -13.21
N GLY A 194 -3.04 -2.32 -13.55
CA GLY A 194 -3.39 -3.64 -13.04
C GLY A 194 -3.85 -3.63 -11.57
N ARG A 195 -4.18 -2.46 -11.01
CA ARG A 195 -4.54 -2.30 -9.59
C ARG A 195 -6.05 -2.19 -9.41
N ALA A 196 -6.56 -2.77 -8.33
CA ALA A 196 -7.98 -2.76 -8.03
C ALA A 196 -8.51 -1.33 -7.77
N PRO A 197 -9.72 -1.00 -8.27
CA PRO A 197 -10.40 0.27 -8.03
C PRO A 197 -11.02 0.34 -6.63
N GLY A 198 -11.38 1.53 -6.14
CA GLY A 198 -12.06 1.67 -4.85
C GLY A 198 -13.56 1.30 -4.89
N ILE A 199 -14.32 1.78 -3.90
CA ILE A 199 -15.78 1.50 -3.81
C ILE A 199 -16.59 2.03 -5.00
N ASP A 200 -16.03 2.99 -5.75
CA ASP A 200 -16.56 3.60 -6.96
C ASP A 200 -16.44 2.69 -8.19
N GLY A 201 -15.46 1.79 -8.23
CA GLY A 201 -15.14 0.95 -9.38
C GLY A 201 -14.28 1.64 -10.44
N LEU A 202 -13.75 2.83 -10.19
CA LEU A 202 -12.90 3.56 -11.13
C LEU A 202 -11.43 3.16 -10.99
N SER A 203 -10.79 2.80 -12.09
CA SER A 203 -9.42 2.28 -12.14
C SER A 203 -8.36 3.37 -12.34
N GLY A 204 -7.09 3.05 -12.08
CA GLY A 204 -5.97 3.96 -12.32
C GLY A 204 -5.82 4.28 -13.81
N GLU A 205 -6.06 3.30 -14.66
CA GLU A 205 -6.06 3.41 -16.12
C GLU A 205 -7.20 4.32 -16.60
N PHE A 206 -8.41 4.17 -16.05
CA PHE A 206 -9.53 5.05 -16.40
C PHE A 206 -9.16 6.51 -16.14
N LEU A 207 -8.57 6.81 -14.98
CA LEU A 207 -8.17 8.18 -14.68
C LEU A 207 -7.01 8.62 -15.59
N LYS A 208 -5.95 7.82 -15.79
CA LYS A 208 -4.84 8.16 -16.72
C LYS A 208 -5.28 8.52 -18.14
N HIS A 209 -6.28 7.84 -18.69
CA HIS A 209 -6.76 8.12 -20.05
C HIS A 209 -7.76 9.29 -20.12
N SER A 210 -8.22 9.84 -18.99
CA SER A 210 -9.26 10.87 -18.95
C SER A 210 -8.89 12.15 -18.17
N SER A 211 -7.93 12.09 -17.23
CA SER A 211 -7.46 13.26 -16.47
C SER A 211 -6.79 14.29 -17.37
N THR A 212 -5.99 13.84 -18.33
CA THR A 212 -5.11 14.66 -19.19
C THR A 212 -5.87 15.62 -20.09
N HIS A 213 -7.17 15.35 -20.36
CA HIS A 213 -7.99 16.13 -21.30
C HIS A 213 -9.42 16.42 -20.82
N ILE A 214 -9.96 15.70 -19.81
CA ILE A 214 -11.38 15.79 -19.43
C ILE A 214 -11.56 16.18 -17.95
N PHE A 215 -10.82 15.57 -17.03
CA PHE A 215 -11.10 15.71 -15.59
C PHE A 215 -9.98 16.35 -14.73
N GLY A 216 -8.84 16.74 -15.30
CA GLY A 216 -7.70 17.26 -14.53
C GLY A 216 -8.01 18.50 -13.71
N ALA A 217 -8.45 19.59 -14.36
CA ALA A 217 -8.83 20.83 -13.70
C ALA A 217 -10.04 20.65 -12.75
N ASP A 218 -10.93 19.72 -13.08
CA ASP A 218 -12.12 19.41 -12.28
C ASP A 218 -11.74 18.71 -10.97
N LEU A 219 -10.81 17.75 -11.04
CA LEU A 219 -10.28 17.05 -9.87
C LEU A 219 -9.42 17.99 -8.99
N HIS A 220 -8.67 18.91 -9.61
CA HIS A 220 -7.96 19.99 -8.89
C HIS A 220 -8.93 20.88 -8.11
N GLY A 221 -9.98 21.40 -8.77
CA GLY A 221 -11.01 22.22 -8.11
C GLY A 221 -11.75 21.48 -6.98
N VAL A 222 -11.99 20.16 -7.14
CA VAL A 222 -12.53 19.30 -6.07
C VAL A 222 -11.56 19.27 -4.88
N PHE A 223 -10.26 19.02 -5.07
CA PHE A 223 -9.30 18.99 -3.96
C PHE A 223 -9.11 20.34 -3.28
N SER A 224 -9.10 21.46 -4.01
CA SER A 224 -9.07 22.80 -3.41
C SER A 224 -10.32 23.05 -2.55
N GLU A 225 -11.50 22.57 -2.96
CA GLU A 225 -12.68 22.60 -2.09
C GLU A 225 -12.52 21.68 -0.86
N CYS A 226 -11.93 20.49 -1.01
CA CYS A 226 -11.69 19.57 0.11
C CYS A 226 -10.78 20.20 1.18
N PHE A 227 -9.75 20.93 0.77
CA PHE A 227 -8.85 21.65 1.67
C PHE A 227 -9.54 22.82 2.39
N ARG A 228 -10.30 23.64 1.64
CA ARG A 228 -11.11 24.75 2.17
C ARG A 228 -12.17 24.28 3.18
N THR A 229 -12.80 23.13 2.92
CA THR A 229 -13.86 22.55 3.77
C THR A 229 -13.36 21.54 4.80
N ARG A 230 -12.05 21.23 4.78
CA ARG A 230 -11.39 20.20 5.60
C ARG A 230 -12.06 18.82 5.57
N SER A 231 -12.71 18.48 4.45
CA SER A 231 -13.42 17.21 4.27
C SER A 231 -13.17 16.62 2.88
N LEU A 232 -12.90 15.32 2.81
CA LEU A 232 -12.80 14.59 1.53
C LEU A 232 -14.18 14.18 0.99
N PRO A 233 -14.31 13.89 -0.32
CA PRO A 233 -15.54 13.37 -0.90
C PRO A 233 -15.98 12.06 -0.24
N ALA A 234 -17.28 11.78 -0.25
CA ALA A 234 -17.86 10.72 0.56
C ALA A 234 -17.33 9.32 0.21
N SER A 235 -16.89 9.04 -1.02
CA SER A 235 -16.24 7.76 -1.38
C SER A 235 -14.76 7.72 -0.98
N CYS A 236 -14.05 8.84 -1.05
CA CYS A 236 -12.63 8.93 -0.65
C CYS A 236 -12.45 8.63 0.84
N ARG A 237 -13.42 9.03 1.66
CA ARG A 237 -13.49 8.69 3.10
C ARG A 237 -13.83 7.22 3.38
N ARG A 238 -14.20 6.41 2.39
CA ARG A 238 -14.67 5.03 2.57
C ARG A 238 -13.74 4.03 1.90
N ALA A 239 -12.80 3.50 2.68
CA ALA A 239 -11.88 2.46 2.24
C ALA A 239 -12.51 1.07 2.40
N VAL A 240 -12.06 0.11 1.56
CA VAL A 240 -12.61 -1.25 1.53
C VAL A 240 -11.57 -2.27 2.03
N LEU A 241 -11.68 -2.77 3.27
CA LEU A 241 -10.72 -3.70 3.90
C LEU A 241 -10.68 -5.14 3.32
N SER A 242 -9.52 -5.57 2.82
CA SER A 242 -9.21 -6.93 2.32
C SER A 242 -8.59 -7.79 3.37
N LEU A 243 -8.96 -9.06 3.36
CA LEU A 243 -8.28 -10.11 4.09
C LEU A 243 -7.57 -10.99 3.04
N LEU A 244 -6.25 -10.88 2.94
CA LEU A 244 -5.43 -11.77 2.10
C LEU A 244 -4.83 -12.89 2.97
N PRO A 245 -4.91 -14.17 2.58
CA PRO A 245 -4.39 -15.26 3.40
C PRO A 245 -2.85 -15.22 3.46
N LYS A 246 -2.28 -15.46 4.65
CA LYS A 246 -0.87 -15.88 4.81
C LYS A 246 -0.71 -17.38 4.51
N LYS A 247 0.43 -17.98 4.86
CA LYS A 247 0.69 -19.43 4.72
C LYS A 247 0.27 -20.27 5.94
N GLU A 248 -0.13 -19.62 7.03
CA GLU A 248 -0.46 -20.24 8.32
C GLU A 248 -1.94 -20.70 8.41
N ASP A 249 -2.38 -21.16 9.58
CA ASP A 249 -3.77 -21.57 9.85
C ASP A 249 -4.78 -20.46 9.53
N LEU A 250 -5.52 -20.63 8.43
CA LEU A 250 -6.49 -19.64 7.95
C LEU A 250 -7.77 -19.55 8.78
N ALA A 251 -7.96 -20.38 9.81
CA ALA A 251 -9.03 -20.19 10.78
C ALA A 251 -8.77 -19.02 11.74
N LEU A 252 -7.53 -18.52 11.85
CA LEU A 252 -7.15 -17.43 12.78
C LEU A 252 -7.10 -16.08 12.06
N LEU A 253 -7.82 -15.05 12.54
CA LEU A 253 -7.84 -13.73 11.90
C LEU A 253 -6.46 -13.07 11.75
N LYS A 254 -5.57 -13.23 12.74
CA LYS A 254 -4.18 -12.73 12.67
C LYS A 254 -3.37 -13.30 11.48
N ASN A 255 -3.83 -14.40 10.88
CA ASN A 255 -3.21 -15.06 9.73
C ASN A 255 -3.77 -14.54 8.39
N TRP A 256 -4.61 -13.50 8.43
CA TRP A 256 -5.06 -12.73 7.27
C TRP A 256 -4.47 -11.31 7.31
N ARG A 257 -3.87 -10.87 6.21
CA ARG A 257 -3.32 -9.51 6.10
C ARG A 257 -4.44 -8.52 5.74
N PRO A 258 -4.69 -7.46 6.55
CA PRO A 258 -5.59 -6.36 6.20
C PRO A 258 -5.00 -5.51 5.06
N VAL A 259 -5.85 -5.05 4.13
CA VAL A 259 -5.46 -4.19 2.99
C VAL A 259 -6.67 -3.33 2.56
N ALA A 260 -6.73 -2.02 2.85
CA ALA A 260 -7.89 -1.14 2.63
C ALA A 260 -7.96 -0.45 1.24
N LEU A 261 -8.88 -0.88 0.36
CA LEU A 261 -9.09 -0.42 -1.02
C LEU A 261 -9.62 1.03 -1.04
N LEU A 262 -8.71 1.96 -1.32
CA LEU A 262 -9.01 3.38 -1.47
C LEU A 262 -9.45 3.69 -2.92
N THR A 263 -10.24 4.74 -3.10
CA THR A 263 -10.59 5.26 -4.44
C THR A 263 -9.36 5.87 -5.13
N VAL A 264 -9.42 6.01 -6.46
CA VAL A 264 -8.24 6.43 -7.23
C VAL A 264 -7.93 7.91 -7.06
N ASP A 265 -8.94 8.76 -6.87
CA ASP A 265 -8.76 10.15 -6.48
C ASP A 265 -8.07 10.30 -5.10
N TYR A 266 -8.45 9.52 -4.09
CA TYR A 266 -7.71 9.47 -2.82
C TYR A 266 -6.23 9.08 -3.04
N LYS A 267 -5.98 8.05 -3.85
CA LYS A 267 -4.61 7.60 -4.19
C LYS A 267 -3.80 8.67 -4.94
N VAL A 268 -4.43 9.49 -5.78
CA VAL A 268 -3.79 10.62 -6.47
C VAL A 268 -3.41 11.73 -5.48
N LEU A 269 -4.33 12.16 -4.62
CA LEU A 269 -4.04 13.18 -3.61
C LEU A 269 -2.91 12.74 -2.67
N SER A 270 -3.02 11.51 -2.13
CA SER A 270 -1.98 10.94 -1.27
C SER A 270 -0.64 10.78 -2.00
N ARG A 271 -0.63 10.47 -3.30
CA ARG A 271 0.61 10.40 -4.08
C ARG A 271 1.23 11.77 -4.35
N ALA A 272 0.43 12.81 -4.61
CA ALA A 272 0.95 14.17 -4.76
C ALA A 272 1.63 14.65 -3.47
N LEU A 273 0.98 14.43 -2.32
CA LEU A 273 1.54 14.73 -1.00
C LEU A 273 2.79 13.89 -0.67
N SER A 274 2.79 12.61 -1.05
CA SER A 274 3.98 11.73 -0.92
C SER A 274 5.15 12.20 -1.79
N ASN A 275 4.89 12.73 -3.00
CA ASN A 275 5.92 13.28 -3.87
C ASN A 275 6.52 14.57 -3.29
N ARG A 276 5.71 15.47 -2.71
CA ARG A 276 6.20 16.63 -1.95
C ARG A 276 7.07 16.24 -0.78
N LEU A 277 6.58 15.29 0.03
CA LEU A 277 7.28 14.82 1.23
C LEU A 277 8.65 14.23 0.89
N LYS A 278 8.76 13.48 -0.22
CA LYS A 278 10.04 12.94 -0.72
C LYS A 278 11.11 14.00 -0.94
N GLY A 279 10.74 15.19 -1.42
CA GLY A 279 11.66 16.30 -1.65
C GLY A 279 12.32 16.88 -0.40
N ILE A 280 11.87 16.47 0.80
CA ILE A 280 12.44 16.90 2.09
C ILE A 280 12.88 15.75 3.00
N LEU A 281 12.69 14.48 2.62
CA LEU A 281 13.03 13.34 3.49
C LEU A 281 14.53 13.31 3.84
N GLU A 282 15.41 13.62 2.89
CA GLU A 282 16.87 13.60 3.10
C GLU A 282 17.39 14.70 4.05
N MET A 283 16.60 15.76 4.26
CA MET A 283 16.93 16.84 5.19
C MET A 283 16.64 16.45 6.65
N VAL A 284 15.72 15.50 6.87
CA VAL A 284 15.21 15.14 8.20
C VAL A 284 15.45 13.68 8.62
N ILE A 285 15.76 12.78 7.67
CA ILE A 285 16.10 11.36 7.91
C ILE A 285 17.57 11.11 7.60
N GLN A 286 18.33 10.66 8.61
CA GLN A 286 19.76 10.41 8.47
C GLN A 286 20.08 9.15 7.65
N GLN A 287 21.35 8.97 7.27
CA GLN A 287 21.79 7.96 6.30
C GLN A 287 21.60 6.50 6.77
N ASP A 288 21.40 6.28 8.06
CA ASP A 288 21.21 4.97 8.69
C ASP A 288 19.81 4.36 8.47
N GLN A 289 18.82 5.18 8.10
CA GLN A 289 17.51 4.73 7.61
C GLN A 289 17.45 4.86 6.08
N THR A 290 17.21 3.76 5.37
CA THR A 290 17.22 3.73 3.90
C THR A 290 15.84 3.54 3.27
N TYR A 291 14.82 3.17 4.05
CA TYR A 291 13.53 2.81 3.49
C TYR A 291 12.78 4.02 2.91
N CYS A 292 12.39 3.89 1.63
CA CYS A 292 11.61 4.87 0.85
C CYS A 292 12.22 6.27 0.67
N ILE A 293 13.46 6.48 1.12
CA ILE A 293 14.28 7.64 0.75
C ILE A 293 14.67 7.52 -0.74
N PRO A 294 14.76 8.62 -1.51
CA PRO A 294 15.34 8.57 -2.86
C PRO A 294 16.76 7.97 -2.84
N ASP A 295 17.09 7.25 -3.91
CA ASP A 295 18.41 6.66 -4.21
C ASP A 295 19.09 5.79 -3.12
N ARG A 296 18.37 5.45 -2.04
CA ARG A 296 18.76 4.44 -1.02
C ARG A 296 17.96 3.15 -1.21
N THR A 297 18.56 2.01 -0.86
CA THR A 297 18.00 0.67 -1.11
C THR A 297 18.21 -0.27 0.08
N ILE A 298 17.54 -1.43 0.06
CA ILE A 298 17.78 -2.51 1.04
C ILE A 298 19.19 -3.11 0.93
N MET A 299 19.82 -3.01 -0.24
CA MET A 299 21.18 -3.54 -0.46
C MET A 299 22.22 -2.75 0.33
N ASP A 300 21.99 -1.47 0.57
CA ASP A 300 22.91 -0.61 1.31
C ASP A 300 23.01 -1.06 2.78
N ASN A 301 21.89 -1.40 3.42
CA ASN A 301 21.88 -2.02 4.76
C ASN A 301 22.58 -3.38 4.75
N ILE A 302 22.36 -4.21 3.73
CA ILE A 302 22.96 -5.55 3.64
C ILE A 302 24.50 -5.45 3.50
N PHE A 303 24.99 -4.56 2.65
CA PHE A 303 26.43 -4.33 2.49
C PHE A 303 27.03 -3.68 3.74
N PHE A 304 26.37 -2.67 4.32
CA PHE A 304 26.80 -2.05 5.56
C PHE A 304 26.91 -3.05 6.73
N MET A 305 25.89 -3.89 6.94
CA MET A 305 25.91 -4.93 7.98
C MET A 305 27.04 -5.94 7.74
N ARG A 306 27.28 -6.38 6.49
CA ARG A 306 28.40 -7.27 6.13
C ARG A 306 29.75 -6.62 6.47
N ASP A 307 29.96 -5.39 6.00
CA ASP A 307 31.24 -4.70 6.09
C ASP A 307 31.58 -4.36 7.56
N VAL A 308 30.57 -4.02 8.36
CA VAL A 308 30.69 -3.87 9.82
C VAL A 308 31.09 -5.19 10.49
N MET A 309 30.46 -6.33 10.14
CA MET A 309 30.83 -7.65 10.69
C MET A 309 32.26 -8.06 10.33
N ASP A 310 32.72 -7.79 9.11
CA ASP A 310 34.09 -8.10 8.70
C ASP A 310 35.12 -7.15 9.36
N VAL A 311 34.76 -5.88 9.60
CA VAL A 311 35.58 -4.97 10.40
C VAL A 311 35.72 -5.43 11.86
N PHE A 312 34.66 -5.97 12.49
CA PHE A 312 34.75 -6.59 13.82
C PHE A 312 35.76 -7.74 13.85
N ARG A 313 35.69 -8.65 12.86
CA ARG A 313 36.58 -9.81 12.72
C ARG A 313 38.04 -9.40 12.56
N VAL A 314 38.32 -8.38 11.74
CA VAL A 314 39.69 -7.91 11.46
C VAL A 314 40.31 -7.18 12.65
N HIS A 315 39.53 -6.41 13.42
CA HIS A 315 40.05 -5.56 14.49
C HIS A 315 39.84 -6.14 15.91
N GLY A 316 39.17 -7.28 16.05
CA GLY A 316 38.90 -7.92 17.34
C GLY A 316 37.94 -7.14 18.25
N VAL A 317 37.06 -6.32 17.67
CA VAL A 317 36.14 -5.46 18.42
C VAL A 317 34.89 -6.24 18.80
N ASN A 318 34.67 -6.46 20.10
CA ASN A 318 33.46 -7.09 20.62
C ASN A 318 32.29 -6.10 20.57
N VAL A 319 31.29 -6.40 19.74
CA VAL A 319 30.03 -5.65 19.62
C VAL A 319 28.86 -6.63 19.55
N GLY A 320 27.82 -6.36 20.33
CA GLY A 320 26.53 -7.05 20.19
C GLY A 320 25.66 -6.38 19.13
N VAL A 321 24.93 -7.18 18.35
CA VAL A 321 23.85 -6.69 17.49
C VAL A 321 22.52 -7.02 18.16
N VAL A 322 21.64 -6.03 18.32
CA VAL A 322 20.27 -6.20 18.80
C VAL A 322 19.32 -5.82 17.67
N SER A 323 18.55 -6.78 17.18
CA SER A 323 17.47 -6.52 16.21
C SER A 323 16.15 -6.29 16.95
N LEU A 324 15.41 -5.26 16.53
CA LEU A 324 14.09 -4.92 17.05
C LEU A 324 13.01 -5.35 16.04
N ASP A 325 12.02 -6.10 16.51
CA ASP A 325 10.77 -6.41 15.79
C ASP A 325 9.65 -5.55 16.38
N GLN A 326 9.00 -4.71 15.57
CA GLN A 326 7.89 -3.86 16.04
C GLN A 326 6.53 -4.52 15.75
N GLU A 327 5.67 -4.62 16.76
CA GLU A 327 4.41 -5.35 16.66
C GLU A 327 3.39 -4.63 15.77
N ILE A 328 3.47 -4.85 14.45
CA ILE A 328 2.59 -4.26 13.43
C ILE A 328 2.74 -2.73 13.39
N ALA A 329 4.00 -2.26 13.33
CA ALA A 329 4.41 -0.87 13.49
C ALA A 329 3.51 0.16 12.79
N PHE A 330 3.23 -0.06 11.50
CA PHE A 330 2.51 0.88 10.64
C PHE A 330 1.04 1.08 11.04
N ASP A 331 0.40 0.07 11.61
CA ASP A 331 -1.02 0.10 11.95
C ASP A 331 -1.26 0.63 13.40
N ARG A 332 -0.20 0.71 14.22
CA ARG A 332 -0.25 1.16 15.63
C ARG A 332 0.19 2.61 15.88
N VAL A 333 0.71 3.33 14.88
CA VAL A 333 1.21 4.70 15.07
C VAL A 333 0.08 5.63 15.51
N TYR A 334 0.12 6.14 16.76
CA TYR A 334 -0.90 7.08 17.22
C TYR A 334 -0.87 8.37 16.40
N HIS A 335 -2.01 8.73 15.77
CA HIS A 335 -2.06 9.86 14.84
C HIS A 335 -1.60 11.18 15.48
N LEU A 336 -1.94 11.46 16.75
CA LEU A 336 -1.47 12.70 17.41
C LEU A 336 0.05 12.71 17.61
N TYR A 337 0.68 11.55 17.83
CA TYR A 337 2.13 11.45 17.87
C TYR A 337 2.74 11.71 16.49
N LEU A 338 2.19 11.13 15.42
CA LEU A 338 2.62 11.43 14.04
C LEU A 338 2.52 12.94 13.73
N PHE A 339 1.40 13.59 14.06
CA PHE A 339 1.25 15.04 13.83
C PHE A 339 2.19 15.90 14.69
N SER A 340 2.52 15.48 15.92
CA SER A 340 3.55 16.13 16.73
C SER A 340 4.95 15.93 16.16
N ALA A 341 5.29 14.73 15.68
CA ALA A 341 6.58 14.43 15.07
C ALA A 341 6.80 15.27 13.79
N LEU A 342 5.82 15.30 12.89
CA LEU A 342 5.88 16.11 11.67
C LEU A 342 6.06 17.62 11.99
N ARG A 343 5.42 18.14 13.05
CA ARG A 343 5.67 19.51 13.55
C ARG A 343 7.07 19.71 14.09
N ALA A 344 7.61 18.74 14.83
CA ALA A 344 8.95 18.82 15.40
C ALA A 344 10.04 18.87 14.31
N TYR A 345 9.82 18.21 13.17
CA TYR A 345 10.63 18.36 11.94
C TYR A 345 10.46 19.71 11.22
N GLY A 346 9.64 20.62 11.74
CA GLY A 346 9.43 21.95 11.18
C GLY A 346 8.39 22.04 10.05
N ILE A 347 7.74 20.94 9.65
CA ILE A 347 6.74 20.91 8.56
C ILE A 347 5.58 21.88 8.86
N GLY A 348 5.12 22.59 7.83
CA GLY A 348 4.12 23.66 7.94
C GLY A 348 2.68 23.18 8.11
N GLU A 349 1.84 24.04 8.71
CA GLU A 349 0.43 23.71 8.99
C GLU A 349 -0.42 23.61 7.71
N GLY A 350 0.03 24.19 6.58
CA GLY A 350 -0.59 23.98 5.27
C GLY A 350 -0.46 22.53 4.81
N PHE A 351 0.75 21.96 4.85
CA PHE A 351 0.99 20.56 4.53
C PHE A 351 0.38 19.63 5.58
N LEU A 352 0.48 19.95 6.88
CA LEU A 352 -0.17 19.15 7.94
C LEU A 352 -1.70 19.15 7.80
N ALA A 353 -2.31 20.23 7.30
CA ALA A 353 -3.74 20.26 6.98
C ALA A 353 -4.11 19.32 5.82
N TRP A 354 -3.26 19.22 4.78
CA TRP A 354 -3.43 18.23 3.71
C TRP A 354 -3.25 16.79 4.20
N VAL A 355 -2.30 16.53 5.09
CA VAL A 355 -2.13 15.21 5.72
C VAL A 355 -3.32 14.89 6.63
N GLY A 356 -3.78 15.84 7.45
CA GLY A 356 -4.97 15.71 8.28
C GLY A 356 -6.24 15.41 7.49
N LEU A 357 -6.37 15.98 6.29
CA LEU A 357 -7.47 15.71 5.36
C LEU A 357 -7.53 14.22 4.92
N LEU A 358 -6.39 13.51 4.83
CA LEU A 358 -6.35 12.08 4.49
C LEU A 358 -6.85 11.17 5.63
N TYR A 359 -6.66 11.58 6.89
CA TYR A 359 -7.10 10.84 8.08
C TYR A 359 -8.52 11.24 8.55
N ASN A 360 -9.01 12.44 8.20
CA ASN A 360 -10.27 12.96 8.73
C ASN A 360 -11.50 12.14 8.27
N CYS A 361 -12.28 11.67 9.25
CA CYS A 361 -13.53 10.93 9.04
C CYS A 361 -13.38 9.69 8.13
N ALA A 362 -12.22 9.05 8.14
CA ALA A 362 -11.99 7.79 7.43
C ALA A 362 -12.84 6.65 8.04
N GLN A 363 -13.59 5.96 7.19
CA GLN A 363 -14.51 4.88 7.55
C GLN A 363 -14.15 3.61 6.77
N CYS A 364 -13.63 2.58 7.44
CA CYS A 364 -13.37 1.29 6.81
C CYS A 364 -14.64 0.45 6.70
N LEU A 365 -14.95 -0.04 5.50
CA LEU A 365 -16.05 -0.96 5.23
C LEU A 365 -15.48 -2.32 4.78
N VAL A 366 -15.88 -3.41 5.44
CA VAL A 366 -15.12 -4.69 5.39
C VAL A 366 -15.44 -5.53 4.11
N LYS A 367 -14.73 -5.25 2.98
CA LYS A 367 -14.54 -5.99 1.70
C LYS A 367 -13.38 -5.32 0.91
N MET A 368 -12.73 -5.78 -0.19
CA MET A 368 -11.24 -5.91 -0.22
C MET A 368 -10.21 -5.07 -1.12
N GLY A 369 -9.22 -4.27 -0.59
CA GLY A 369 -7.75 -4.24 -1.03
C GLY A 369 -6.80 -3.00 -1.35
N ALA A 370 -6.18 -2.21 -0.41
CA ALA A 370 -4.99 -1.27 -0.62
C ALA A 370 -4.24 -0.74 0.70
N GLY A 371 -3.41 0.33 0.70
CA GLY A 371 -2.65 0.86 1.88
C GLY A 371 -1.74 2.12 1.64
N LEU A 372 -1.07 2.70 2.66
CA LEU A 372 -0.26 3.97 2.61
C LEU A 372 1.15 3.90 3.28
N SER A 373 1.99 4.95 3.11
CA SER A 373 3.43 4.98 3.47
C SER A 373 3.92 6.14 4.37
N MET A 374 3.05 6.71 5.22
CA MET A 374 3.43 7.75 6.21
C MET A 374 4.29 7.32 7.43
N PRO A 375 4.28 6.05 7.93
CA PRO A 375 4.86 5.70 9.24
C PRO A 375 6.36 5.96 9.48
N ILE A 376 7.16 6.17 8.43
CA ILE A 376 8.63 6.27 8.54
C ILE A 376 9.05 7.48 9.39
N LEU A 377 8.31 8.58 9.29
CA LEU A 377 8.52 9.79 10.10
C LEU A 377 8.00 9.66 11.55
N ALA A 378 7.42 8.51 11.91
CA ALA A 378 7.06 8.18 13.28
C ALA A 378 8.14 7.35 14.00
N ILE A 379 8.97 6.59 13.27
CA ILE A 379 10.10 5.83 13.86
C ILE A 379 11.41 6.66 13.91
N GLU A 380 11.63 7.60 12.98
CA GLU A 380 12.85 8.43 12.98
C GLU A 380 13.14 9.17 14.31
N PRO A 381 12.16 9.63 15.13
CA PRO A 381 12.47 10.21 16.45
C PRO A 381 13.12 9.24 17.43
N LEU A 382 12.74 7.94 17.39
CA LEU A 382 13.42 6.89 18.15
C LEU A 382 14.87 6.75 17.67
N LEU A 383 15.10 6.73 16.36
CA LEU A 383 16.45 6.61 15.78
C LEU A 383 17.34 7.81 16.16
N CYS A 384 16.80 9.03 16.14
CA CYS A 384 17.47 10.24 16.63
C CYS A 384 17.85 10.17 18.12
N ARG A 385 16.94 9.70 18.99
CA ARG A 385 17.25 9.56 20.43
C ARG A 385 18.21 8.40 20.72
N LEU A 386 18.19 7.32 19.94
CA LEU A 386 19.19 6.25 20.02
C LEU A 386 20.58 6.74 19.59
N ARG A 387 20.69 7.43 18.43
CA ARG A 387 21.93 8.06 17.94
C ARG A 387 22.60 9.00 18.95
N SER A 388 21.81 9.65 19.82
CA SER A 388 22.31 10.62 20.80
C SER A 388 22.59 10.03 22.20
N LYS A 389 22.07 8.83 22.52
CA LYS A 389 22.28 8.16 23.83
C LYS A 389 23.19 6.92 23.79
N LEU A 390 23.42 6.31 22.63
CA LEU A 390 24.26 5.12 22.48
C LEU A 390 25.72 5.48 22.16
N SER A 391 26.66 4.70 22.69
CA SER A 391 28.10 4.84 22.40
C SER A 391 28.42 4.45 20.95
N GLY A 392 27.69 3.47 20.42
CA GLY A 392 27.82 2.97 19.05
C GLY A 392 29.15 2.28 18.76
N LEU A 393 29.38 1.98 17.47
CA LEU A 393 30.65 1.47 16.97
C LEU A 393 31.64 2.61 16.73
N ALA A 394 32.52 2.85 17.69
CA ALA A 394 33.71 3.66 17.48
C ALA A 394 34.73 2.90 16.62
N LEU A 395 34.79 3.21 15.32
CA LEU A 395 35.81 2.68 14.42
C LEU A 395 37.19 3.29 14.69
N PRO A 396 38.29 2.58 14.38
CA PRO A 396 39.63 3.16 14.43
C PRO A 396 39.73 4.41 13.54
N ALA A 397 40.43 5.45 14.00
CA ALA A 397 40.55 6.73 13.28
C ALA A 397 41.16 6.59 11.86
N SER A 398 41.91 5.51 11.61
CA SER A 398 42.43 5.13 10.29
C SER A 398 41.34 4.78 9.26
N CYS A 399 40.10 4.55 9.68
CA CYS A 399 38.96 4.22 8.81
C CYS A 399 38.20 5.46 8.29
N GLY A 400 38.51 6.66 8.78
CA GLY A 400 37.98 7.92 8.22
C GLY A 400 36.51 8.26 8.51
N LEU A 401 35.78 7.45 9.29
CA LEU A 401 34.43 7.82 9.75
C LEU A 401 34.51 8.78 10.95
N GLU A 402 33.97 9.98 10.79
CA GLU A 402 33.96 11.03 11.83
C GLU A 402 32.99 10.77 12.99
N ARG A 403 32.08 9.79 12.86
CA ARG A 403 31.06 9.46 13.87
C ARG A 403 30.91 7.95 14.03
N PRO A 404 30.63 7.47 15.27
CA PRO A 404 30.36 6.05 15.49
C PRO A 404 29.03 5.64 14.87
N SER A 405 29.00 4.50 14.20
CA SER A 405 27.75 3.96 13.66
C SER A 405 26.95 3.24 14.76
N THR A 406 25.76 3.74 15.09
CA THR A 406 24.95 3.23 16.21
C THR A 406 23.88 2.21 15.78
N LEU A 407 23.35 2.33 14.56
CA LEU A 407 22.25 1.49 14.08
C LEU A 407 22.21 1.39 12.55
N SER A 408 21.37 0.49 12.03
CA SER A 408 20.93 0.41 10.65
C SER A 408 19.42 0.09 10.64
N ALA A 409 18.64 0.84 9.88
CA ALA A 409 17.18 0.72 9.86
C ALA A 409 16.64 0.57 8.43
N TYR A 410 15.66 -0.30 8.27
CA TYR A 410 14.87 -0.47 7.05
C TYR A 410 13.39 -0.54 7.43
N ALA A 411 12.71 0.59 7.33
CA ALA A 411 11.35 0.75 7.84
C ALA A 411 11.30 0.52 9.36
N ASP A 412 10.52 -0.47 9.79
CA ASP A 412 10.35 -0.96 11.15
C ASP A 412 11.39 -2.03 11.57
N ASP A 413 12.11 -2.65 10.62
CA ASP A 413 13.26 -3.51 10.91
C ASP A 413 14.46 -2.64 11.34
N VAL A 414 14.86 -2.69 12.63
CA VAL A 414 15.99 -1.90 13.14
C VAL A 414 17.04 -2.81 13.80
N SER A 415 18.29 -2.72 13.35
CA SER A 415 19.44 -3.39 13.97
C SER A 415 20.36 -2.37 14.65
N ILE A 416 20.72 -2.62 15.90
CA ILE A 416 21.41 -1.68 16.79
C ILE A 416 22.73 -2.29 17.28
N PHE A 417 23.80 -1.52 17.27
CA PHE A 417 25.13 -1.94 17.75
C PHE A 417 25.33 -1.50 19.20
N VAL A 418 25.58 -2.45 20.09
CA VAL A 418 25.81 -2.21 21.53
C VAL A 418 27.24 -2.64 21.92
N SER A 419 27.96 -1.74 22.57
CA SER A 419 29.37 -1.96 23.00
C SER A 419 29.47 -2.36 24.47
N SER A 420 28.42 -2.09 25.26
CA SER A 420 28.46 -2.16 26.71
C SER A 420 27.08 -2.43 27.34
N GLN A 421 27.06 -2.86 28.60
CA GLN A 421 25.82 -2.96 29.38
C GLN A 421 25.09 -1.61 29.55
N ARG A 422 25.82 -0.48 29.46
CA ARG A 422 25.22 0.86 29.48
C ARG A 422 24.42 1.12 28.20
N ASP A 423 24.93 0.72 27.04
CA ASP A 423 24.20 0.86 25.77
C ASP A 423 22.88 0.06 25.80
N ILE A 424 22.90 -1.13 26.41
CA ILE A 424 21.70 -1.97 26.59
C ILE A 424 20.68 -1.28 27.51
N GLN A 425 21.11 -0.65 28.61
CA GLN A 425 20.21 0.11 29.48
C GLN A 425 19.65 1.35 28.76
N CYS A 426 20.50 2.14 28.10
CA CYS A 426 20.08 3.29 27.30
C CYS A 426 19.06 2.90 26.21
N LEU A 427 19.22 1.73 25.59
CA LEU A 427 18.29 1.17 24.62
C LEU A 427 16.94 0.82 25.27
N GLN A 428 16.94 0.11 26.40
CA GLN A 428 15.72 -0.23 27.14
C GLN A 428 14.95 1.00 27.61
N ASP A 429 15.64 2.00 28.17
CA ASP A 429 15.04 3.24 28.65
C ASP A 429 14.43 4.06 27.49
N THR A 430 15.13 4.12 26.34
CA THR A 430 14.69 4.88 25.16
C THR A 430 13.52 4.20 24.44
N LEU A 431 13.48 2.87 24.40
CA LEU A 431 12.32 2.13 23.89
C LEU A 431 11.11 2.27 24.83
N SER A 432 11.32 2.17 26.14
CA SER A 432 10.28 2.42 27.16
C SER A 432 9.73 3.85 27.13
N LEU A 433 10.50 4.81 26.61
CA LEU A 433 10.01 6.16 26.27
C LEU A 433 9.17 6.15 24.99
N TYR A 434 9.68 5.53 23.91
CA TYR A 434 9.01 5.48 22.61
C TYR A 434 7.64 4.79 22.67
N GLU A 435 7.51 3.66 23.35
CA GLU A 435 6.23 2.95 23.48
C GLU A 435 5.17 3.83 24.18
N ARG A 436 5.54 4.47 25.30
CA ARG A 436 4.68 5.42 26.03
C ARG A 436 4.31 6.68 25.21
N ALA A 437 5.16 7.06 24.26
CA ALA A 437 4.97 8.25 23.43
C ALA A 437 4.17 7.99 22.14
N SER A 438 4.27 6.79 21.56
CA SER A 438 3.81 6.49 20.19
C SER A 438 2.69 5.44 20.07
N SER A 439 2.40 4.71 21.16
CA SER A 439 1.61 3.46 21.22
C SER A 439 2.14 2.30 20.35
N ALA A 440 3.38 2.39 19.88
CA ALA A 440 4.10 1.23 19.36
C ALA A 440 4.39 0.22 20.49
N ARG A 441 4.65 -1.04 20.12
CA ARG A 441 5.18 -2.08 21.00
C ARG A 441 6.32 -2.80 20.31
N VAL A 442 7.36 -3.19 21.05
CA VAL A 442 8.58 -3.80 20.51
C VAL A 442 8.78 -5.19 21.11
N ASN A 443 8.82 -6.20 20.24
CA ASN A 443 9.12 -7.57 20.61
C ASN A 443 10.63 -7.74 20.81
N TRP A 444 11.03 -8.13 22.02
CA TRP A 444 12.43 -8.43 22.34
C TRP A 444 12.74 -9.91 22.11
N ALA A 445 12.99 -10.27 20.85
CA ALA A 445 13.55 -11.58 20.51
C ALA A 445 15.08 -11.56 20.69
N LEU A 446 15.56 -12.08 21.83
CA LEU A 446 16.98 -12.41 21.98
C LEU A 446 17.32 -13.65 21.14
N GLU A 447 17.55 -13.46 19.84
CA GLU A 447 18.23 -14.45 19.01
C GLU A 447 19.69 -14.56 19.47
N GLY A 448 19.91 -15.39 20.50
CA GLY A 448 21.23 -15.67 21.02
C GLY A 448 22.09 -16.34 19.96
N ALA A 449 23.08 -15.62 19.44
CA ALA A 449 24.12 -16.17 18.60
C ALA A 449 24.81 -17.32 19.36
N GLY A 450 24.51 -18.55 18.96
CA GLY A 450 24.97 -19.75 19.65
C GLY A 450 26.48 -19.90 19.56
N GLY A 451 27.18 -19.57 20.64
CA GLY A 451 28.60 -19.86 20.77
C GLY A 451 28.84 -21.37 20.90
N SER A 452 29.68 -21.91 20.02
CA SER A 452 30.21 -23.28 20.04
C SER A 452 31.70 -23.27 19.67
#